data_AF-A0A2N3C8D1-F1
#
_entry.id   AF-A0A2N3C8D1-F1
#
_cell.length_a   1.000
_cell.length_b   1.000
_cell.length_c   1.000
_cell.angle_alpha   90.00
_cell.angle_beta   90.00
_cell.angle_gamma   90.00
#
_symmetry.space_group_name_H-M   'P 1'
#
loop_
_entity.id
_entity.type
_entity.pdbx_description
1 polymer ?
#
loop_
_entity_poly.entity_id
_entity_poly.type
_entity_poly.pdbx_seq_one_letter_code
_entity_poly.pdbx_strand_id
1 'polypeptide(L)'
;MTTIEIFEPNSLFVEVSGAGLPEVDGLYIPSTAPPVKSESGTLSRPGYWNGKPAWDRADGKAARSPAISYSNSYKSWRISRLDGHLAYEITCDDALPPTDRPWNIYKMGVAPAPQVILHQYDPRLHAPTPNIIFILGGPGAGKGTMCELAKIQLGWTHLSTGDLLRAELKAGGPATALIREYIDAGKLVPDEIVVGLLKDAIEMTIRTTGNVNFLIDGFPRCFGNMDVWYAVFGREKDLPRMIYFECPLEVLTQRILGRAQYSGRSDDNVEAMTTRFESFQIETLPIIEHFKAEDKCVQIDTSQDRPAVYELVRAQLAEHTPDERMARPLSEEAEILLGLRPYPRKA
;
A
#
# COMPACT_ATOMS: atom_id res chain seq x y z
N MET A 1 -16.61 -6.75 -8.41
CA MET A 1 -15.68 -5.76 -8.98
C MET A 1 -15.68 -4.63 -7.98
N THR A 2 -14.54 -4.20 -7.47
CA THR A 2 -14.52 -2.99 -6.65
C THR A 2 -15.14 -1.89 -7.51
N THR A 3 -16.23 -1.30 -7.05
CA THR A 3 -16.68 0.02 -7.51
C THR A 3 -15.49 0.93 -7.24
N ILE A 4 -14.59 1.01 -8.23
CA ILE A 4 -13.70 2.13 -8.39
C ILE A 4 -14.71 3.26 -8.50
N GLU A 5 -14.92 4.01 -7.43
CA GLU A 5 -15.52 5.33 -7.57
C GLU A 5 -14.66 6.00 -8.63
N ILE A 6 -15.17 6.03 -9.85
CA ILE A 6 -14.47 6.63 -10.97
C ILE A 6 -14.45 8.10 -10.58
N PHE A 7 -13.33 8.53 -9.99
CA PHE A 7 -13.13 9.90 -9.61
C PHE A 7 -13.45 10.78 -10.81
N GLU A 8 -14.14 11.89 -10.56
CA GLU A 8 -14.41 12.84 -11.63
C GLU A 8 -13.06 13.18 -12.28
N PRO A 9 -12.94 13.05 -13.61
CA PRO A 9 -11.73 13.44 -14.31
C PRO A 9 -11.32 14.84 -13.84
N ASN A 10 -10.08 14.98 -13.38
CA ASN A 10 -9.46 16.22 -12.87
C ASN A 10 -9.68 16.56 -11.38
N SER A 11 -10.06 15.61 -10.52
CA SER A 11 -10.08 15.82 -9.05
C SER A 11 -8.77 15.45 -8.33
N LEU A 12 -7.77 14.92 -9.05
CA LEU A 12 -6.55 14.35 -8.47
C LEU A 12 -5.42 15.39 -8.40
N PHE A 13 -4.63 15.31 -7.34
CA PHE A 13 -3.37 16.05 -7.20
C PHE A 13 -2.26 15.25 -7.88
N VAL A 14 -1.51 15.88 -8.78
CA VAL A 14 -0.45 15.21 -9.53
C VAL A 14 0.90 15.59 -8.96
N GLU A 15 1.70 14.59 -8.63
CA GLU A 15 3.10 14.74 -8.25
C GLU A 15 3.98 14.06 -9.29
N VAL A 16 5.00 14.77 -9.76
CA VAL A 16 5.98 14.25 -10.70
C VAL A 16 7.37 14.47 -10.12
N SER A 17 8.15 13.39 -10.05
CA SER A 17 9.55 13.39 -9.58
C SER A 17 10.46 12.75 -10.64
N GLY A 18 11.78 12.92 -10.53
CA GLY A 18 12.75 12.41 -11.51
C GLY A 18 13.24 13.46 -12.51
N ALA A 19 13.55 13.06 -13.76
CA ALA A 19 14.15 13.98 -14.73
C ALA A 19 13.15 14.96 -15.38
N GLY A 20 13.66 16.15 -15.71
CA GLY A 20 12.92 17.17 -16.48
C GLY A 20 11.88 17.94 -15.67
N LEU A 21 12.06 18.05 -14.35
CA LEU A 21 11.19 18.82 -13.47
C LEU A 21 11.16 20.29 -13.89
N PRO A 22 9.99 20.85 -14.23
CA PRO A 22 9.82 22.27 -14.55
C PRO A 22 10.38 23.25 -13.51
N GLU A 23 10.60 22.82 -12.26
CA GLU A 23 11.25 23.60 -11.20
C GLU A 23 12.75 23.74 -11.36
N VAL A 24 13.40 22.70 -11.90
CA VAL A 24 14.85 22.69 -12.17
C VAL A 24 15.14 23.41 -13.50
N ASP A 25 14.18 23.40 -14.43
CA ASP A 25 14.31 23.99 -15.77
C ASP A 25 13.65 25.38 -15.92
N GLY A 26 13.11 25.97 -14.84
CA GLY A 26 12.53 27.34 -14.87
C GLY A 26 11.20 27.48 -15.64
N LEU A 27 10.50 26.36 -15.86
CA LEU A 27 9.35 26.25 -16.74
C LEU A 27 8.01 26.26 -15.98
N TYR A 28 7.96 26.72 -14.70
CA TYR A 28 6.72 26.81 -13.93
C TYR A 28 6.00 28.18 -13.90
N ILE A 29 4.85 28.38 -14.59
CA ILE A 29 3.95 29.53 -14.55
C ILE A 29 2.49 29.03 -14.52
N PRO A 30 1.74 29.22 -13.42
CA PRO A 30 0.30 28.99 -13.38
C PRO A 30 -0.42 29.73 -14.50
N SER A 31 -1.26 29.05 -15.28
CA SER A 31 -2.24 29.77 -16.11
C SER A 31 -3.15 30.60 -15.20
N THR A 32 -3.64 31.75 -15.66
CA THR A 32 -4.67 32.57 -14.97
C THR A 32 -5.95 32.69 -15.81
N ALA A 33 -6.07 31.88 -16.87
CA ALA A 33 -7.20 31.93 -17.79
C ALA A 33 -8.49 31.40 -17.16
N PRO A 34 -9.66 31.94 -17.55
CA PRO A 34 -10.96 31.45 -17.06
C PRO A 34 -11.30 30.04 -17.58
N PRO A 35 -12.29 29.35 -17.00
CA PRO A 35 -12.72 28.02 -17.46
C PRO A 35 -13.13 27.98 -18.94
N VAL A 36 -12.72 26.94 -19.67
CA VAL A 36 -13.07 26.68 -21.08
C VAL A 36 -13.52 25.22 -21.23
N LYS A 37 -14.51 24.96 -22.10
CA LYS A 37 -15.06 23.63 -22.38
C LYS A 37 -14.34 23.00 -23.58
N SER A 38 -13.85 21.77 -23.45
CA SER A 38 -13.20 21.00 -24.51
C SER A 38 -14.21 20.43 -25.53
N GLU A 39 -13.70 19.93 -26.66
CA GLU A 39 -14.51 19.21 -27.66
C GLU A 39 -15.17 17.93 -27.11
N SER A 40 -14.57 17.29 -26.10
CA SER A 40 -15.17 16.16 -25.37
C SER A 40 -16.26 16.59 -24.37
N GLY A 41 -16.58 17.88 -24.33
CA GLY A 41 -17.59 18.45 -23.45
C GLY A 41 -17.15 18.67 -22.00
N THR A 42 -15.86 18.52 -21.70
CA THR A 42 -15.30 18.64 -20.35
C THR A 42 -14.93 20.09 -20.05
N LEU A 43 -15.44 20.65 -18.95
CA LEU A 43 -15.08 22.00 -18.50
C LEU A 43 -13.77 21.93 -17.70
N SER A 44 -12.85 22.84 -18.00
CA SER A 44 -11.60 22.97 -17.25
C SER A 44 -11.80 23.41 -15.79
N ARG A 45 -11.04 22.85 -14.84
CA ARG A 45 -11.07 23.20 -13.41
C ARG A 45 -9.67 23.55 -12.88
N PRO A 46 -9.55 24.18 -11.69
CA PRO A 46 -8.26 24.33 -11.03
C PRO A 46 -7.73 22.96 -10.57
N GLY A 47 -6.48 22.64 -10.90
CA GLY A 47 -5.74 21.46 -10.42
C GLY A 47 -4.45 21.85 -9.70
N TYR A 48 -3.68 20.85 -9.28
CA TYR A 48 -2.41 21.06 -8.61
C TYR A 48 -1.34 20.12 -9.16
N TRP A 49 -0.15 20.69 -9.38
CA TRP A 49 1.04 19.97 -9.83
C TRP A 49 2.23 20.34 -8.96
N ASN A 50 2.90 19.34 -8.36
CA ASN A 50 3.98 19.52 -7.37
C ASN A 50 3.65 20.60 -6.31
N GLY A 51 2.41 20.57 -5.80
CA GLY A 51 1.92 21.48 -4.77
C GLY A 51 1.53 22.88 -5.24
N LYS A 52 1.68 23.22 -6.53
CA LYS A 52 1.37 24.54 -7.09
C LYS A 52 0.07 24.55 -7.91
N PRO A 53 -0.76 25.60 -7.81
CA PRO A 53 -2.04 25.69 -8.51
C PRO A 53 -1.81 25.84 -10.02
N ALA A 54 -2.36 24.94 -10.81
CA ALA A 54 -2.36 25.03 -12.26
C ALA A 54 -3.81 25.05 -12.74
N TRP A 55 -4.15 25.95 -13.67
CA TRP A 55 -5.46 25.90 -14.30
C TRP A 55 -5.46 24.84 -15.37
N ASP A 56 -6.51 24.03 -15.38
CA ASP A 56 -6.81 23.31 -16.59
C ASP A 56 -7.09 24.33 -17.72
N ARG A 57 -6.42 24.26 -18.88
CA ARG A 57 -6.79 25.04 -20.07
C ARG A 57 -7.36 24.10 -21.12
N ALA A 58 -8.57 24.33 -21.58
CA ALA A 58 -9.00 23.76 -22.85
C ALA A 58 -8.49 24.69 -23.97
N ASP A 59 -7.43 24.31 -24.66
CA ASP A 59 -6.99 24.98 -25.87
C ASP A 59 -7.71 24.36 -27.09
N GLY A 60 -8.33 25.19 -27.92
CA GLY A 60 -9.22 24.75 -29.01
C GLY A 60 -8.54 24.01 -30.19
N LYS A 61 -7.39 23.37 -29.98
CA LYS A 61 -6.69 22.50 -30.95
C LYS A 61 -5.94 21.32 -30.31
N ALA A 62 -5.84 21.24 -28.97
CA ALA A 62 -5.33 20.07 -28.28
C ALA A 62 -6.40 19.59 -27.30
N ALA A 63 -6.51 18.27 -27.12
CA ALA A 63 -7.66 17.72 -26.44
C ALA A 63 -7.81 18.18 -24.97
N ARG A 64 -6.75 18.63 -24.27
CA ARG A 64 -6.75 18.82 -22.80
C ARG A 64 -5.50 19.55 -22.22
N SER A 65 -5.77 20.58 -21.40
CA SER A 65 -5.29 20.95 -20.05
C SER A 65 -3.84 20.72 -19.55
N PRO A 66 -3.17 21.70 -18.88
CA PRO A 66 -2.03 21.43 -18.02
C PRO A 66 -2.47 21.02 -16.61
N ALA A 67 -2.61 19.70 -16.43
CA ALA A 67 -2.27 18.98 -15.19
C ALA A 67 -2.05 17.50 -15.55
N ILE A 68 -3.00 16.90 -16.26
CA ILE A 68 -2.87 15.58 -16.86
C ILE A 68 -4.03 15.39 -17.85
N SER A 69 -3.78 14.72 -18.96
CA SER A 69 -4.74 14.63 -20.05
C SER A 69 -4.70 13.30 -20.78
N TYR A 70 -5.84 12.75 -21.18
CA TYR A 70 -5.89 11.63 -22.13
C TYR A 70 -6.20 12.12 -23.55
N SER A 71 -5.33 11.80 -24.50
CA SER A 71 -5.58 12.05 -25.91
C SER A 71 -6.34 10.88 -26.54
N ASN A 72 -7.57 11.13 -26.99
CA ASN A 72 -8.35 10.10 -27.70
C ASN A 72 -7.71 9.68 -29.03
N SER A 73 -7.04 10.61 -29.72
CA SER A 73 -6.38 10.33 -31.02
C SER A 73 -5.14 9.46 -30.87
N TYR A 74 -4.33 9.72 -29.83
CA TYR A 74 -3.08 9.00 -29.59
C TYR A 74 -3.23 7.87 -28.57
N LYS A 75 -4.40 7.72 -27.97
CA LYS A 75 -4.69 6.77 -26.88
C LYS A 75 -3.61 6.83 -25.79
N SER A 76 -3.30 8.05 -25.34
CA SER A 76 -2.21 8.27 -24.40
C SER A 76 -2.53 9.29 -23.33
N TRP A 77 -2.08 9.03 -22.11
CA TRP A 77 -2.01 10.03 -21.05
C TRP A 77 -0.82 10.95 -21.27
N ARG A 78 -1.00 12.24 -20.99
CA ARG A 78 -0.09 13.33 -21.34
C ARG A 78 -0.05 14.36 -20.23
N ILE A 79 1.14 14.78 -19.87
CA ILE A 79 1.41 15.89 -18.98
C ILE A 79 2.18 16.92 -19.80
N SER A 80 1.65 18.13 -19.91
CA SER A 80 2.27 19.21 -20.67
C SER A 80 3.02 20.17 -19.75
N ARG A 81 4.13 20.71 -20.27
CA ARG A 81 4.84 21.86 -19.72
C ARG A 81 3.97 23.10 -19.88
N LEU A 82 4.38 24.18 -19.22
CA LEU A 82 3.57 25.39 -19.13
C LEU A 82 3.76 26.35 -20.28
N ASP A 83 4.78 26.11 -21.12
CA ASP A 83 4.88 26.69 -22.45
C ASP A 83 3.97 25.95 -23.47
N GLY A 84 3.21 24.95 -23.02
CA GLY A 84 2.27 24.17 -23.83
C GLY A 84 2.90 22.95 -24.53
N HIS A 85 4.22 22.75 -24.44
CA HIS A 85 4.86 21.57 -25.02
C HIS A 85 4.57 20.33 -24.17
N LEU A 86 4.44 19.18 -24.82
CA LEU A 86 4.34 17.90 -24.12
C LEU A 86 5.58 17.71 -23.23
N ALA A 87 5.39 17.36 -21.96
CA ALA A 87 6.47 17.06 -21.02
C ALA A 87 6.66 15.54 -20.95
N TYR A 88 5.55 14.85 -20.65
CA TYR A 88 5.51 13.42 -20.42
C TYR A 88 4.32 12.79 -21.12
N GLU A 89 4.48 11.57 -21.62
CA GLU A 89 3.33 10.79 -22.13
C GLU A 89 3.47 9.30 -21.88
N ILE A 90 2.32 8.62 -21.86
CA ILE A 90 2.25 7.17 -21.85
C ILE A 90 1.04 6.67 -22.62
N THR A 91 1.27 5.79 -23.59
CA THR A 91 0.20 5.19 -24.41
C THR A 91 -0.45 4.02 -23.69
N CYS A 92 -1.74 4.12 -23.41
CA CYS A 92 -2.55 3.04 -22.83
C CYS A 92 -4.06 3.33 -23.00
N ASP A 93 -4.90 2.34 -22.72
CA ASP A 93 -6.36 2.48 -22.72
C ASP A 93 -6.95 2.57 -21.29
N ASP A 94 -6.11 2.71 -20.26
CA ASP A 94 -6.52 2.78 -18.86
C ASP A 94 -7.39 4.02 -18.58
N ALA A 95 -8.44 3.83 -17.78
CA ALA A 95 -9.38 4.87 -17.38
C ALA A 95 -8.73 5.99 -16.54
N LEU A 96 -7.63 5.68 -15.85
CA LEU A 96 -6.80 6.63 -15.12
C LEU A 96 -5.34 6.53 -15.58
N PRO A 97 -4.54 7.59 -15.41
CA PRO A 97 -3.14 7.55 -15.76
C PRO A 97 -2.39 6.50 -14.93
N PRO A 98 -1.61 5.61 -15.57
CA PRO A 98 -0.87 4.59 -14.86
C PRO A 98 0.32 5.18 -14.12
N THR A 99 0.53 4.76 -12.87
CA THR A 99 1.62 5.22 -12.00
C THR A 99 2.71 4.17 -11.78
N ASP A 100 2.52 2.97 -12.31
CA ASP A 100 3.34 1.76 -12.11
C ASP A 100 4.30 1.47 -13.27
N ARG A 101 4.24 2.24 -14.35
CA ARG A 101 5.07 2.09 -15.55
C ARG A 101 5.72 3.40 -15.95
N PRO A 102 6.91 3.35 -16.60
CA PRO A 102 7.66 4.54 -16.96
C PRO A 102 6.93 5.37 -18.01
N TRP A 103 6.94 6.69 -17.83
CA TRP A 103 6.42 7.63 -18.81
C TRP A 103 7.54 8.11 -19.74
N ASN A 104 7.20 8.36 -21.00
CA ASN A 104 8.13 8.90 -22.00
C ASN A 104 8.40 10.38 -21.75
N ILE A 105 9.64 10.83 -21.97
CA ILE A 105 10.04 12.24 -21.84
C ILE A 105 10.17 12.87 -23.23
N TYR A 106 9.51 14.00 -23.45
CA TYR A 106 9.51 14.66 -24.76
C TYR A 106 10.81 15.45 -25.08
N LYS A 107 11.69 15.72 -24.09
CA LYS A 107 13.08 16.17 -24.36
C LYS A 107 14.02 14.97 -24.38
N MET A 108 14.62 14.71 -25.54
CA MET A 108 15.68 13.71 -25.68
C MET A 108 16.85 14.03 -24.76
N GLY A 109 17.25 13.07 -23.92
CA GLY A 109 18.60 13.03 -23.34
C GLY A 109 18.75 13.03 -21.82
N VAL A 110 17.68 13.02 -21.02
CA VAL A 110 17.84 12.95 -19.55
C VAL A 110 17.18 11.69 -19.00
N ALA A 111 18.00 10.70 -18.69
CA ALA A 111 17.68 9.62 -17.76
C ALA A 111 17.79 10.15 -16.33
N PRO A 112 16.98 9.68 -15.36
CA PRO A 112 15.97 8.62 -15.46
C PRO A 112 14.55 9.10 -15.87
N ALA A 113 13.69 8.17 -16.29
CA ALA A 113 12.27 8.44 -16.56
C ALA A 113 11.57 9.10 -15.36
N PRO A 114 10.61 10.01 -15.59
CA PRO A 114 9.81 10.61 -14.52
C PRO A 114 8.95 9.55 -13.83
N GLN A 115 8.73 9.76 -12.55
CA GLN A 115 7.73 9.03 -11.78
C GLN A 115 6.52 9.94 -11.61
N VAL A 116 5.33 9.41 -11.90
CA VAL A 116 4.05 10.13 -11.75
C VAL A 116 3.25 9.47 -10.64
N ILE A 117 2.79 10.27 -9.68
CA ILE A 117 1.92 9.86 -8.58
C ILE A 117 0.63 10.68 -8.66
N LEU A 118 -0.50 10.01 -8.46
CA LEU A 118 -1.81 10.64 -8.38
C LEU A 118 -2.34 10.50 -6.95
N HIS A 119 -2.62 11.64 -6.32
CA HIS A 119 -3.24 11.67 -5.00
C HIS A 119 -4.73 11.99 -5.13
N GLN A 120 -5.57 11.13 -4.55
CA GLN A 120 -7.01 11.32 -4.35
C GLN A 120 -7.31 12.40 -3.32
N TYR A 121 -6.48 12.52 -2.29
CA TYR A 121 -6.58 13.59 -1.30
C TYR A 121 -5.44 14.60 -1.47
N ASP A 122 -5.71 15.87 -1.18
CA ASP A 122 -4.68 16.92 -1.22
C ASP A 122 -3.49 16.55 -0.30
N PRO A 123 -2.27 16.35 -0.85
CA PRO A 123 -1.10 15.99 -0.07
C PRO A 123 -0.71 17.05 0.96
N ARG A 124 -1.16 18.30 0.80
CA ARG A 124 -0.86 19.43 1.69
C ARG A 124 -1.80 19.49 2.90
N LEU A 125 -2.92 18.77 2.86
CA LEU A 125 -3.86 18.68 3.97
C LEU A 125 -3.51 17.47 4.84
N HIS A 126 -3.99 17.50 6.09
CA HIS A 126 -3.91 16.35 6.97
C HIS A 126 -4.62 15.16 6.32
N ALA A 127 -3.94 14.02 6.29
CA ALA A 127 -4.54 12.79 5.79
C ALA A 127 -5.72 12.40 6.70
N PRO A 128 -6.79 11.80 6.12
CA PRO A 128 -7.83 11.14 6.90
C PRO A 128 -7.24 10.20 7.95
N THR A 129 -7.93 10.08 9.09
CA THR A 129 -7.46 9.19 10.17
C THR A 129 -7.59 7.73 9.70
N PRO A 130 -6.50 6.94 9.71
CA PRO A 130 -6.56 5.53 9.34
C PRO A 130 -7.27 4.71 10.41
N ASN A 131 -8.05 3.73 9.97
CA ASN A 131 -8.51 2.60 10.76
C ASN A 131 -7.48 1.47 10.67
N ILE A 132 -6.88 1.13 11.81
CA ILE A 132 -5.72 0.24 11.87
C ILE A 132 -6.05 -0.96 12.75
N ILE A 133 -5.74 -2.16 12.23
CA ILE A 133 -5.78 -3.41 12.98
C ILE A 133 -4.41 -4.08 12.88
N PHE A 134 -3.80 -4.35 14.04
CA PHE A 134 -2.56 -5.12 14.14
C PHE A 134 -2.84 -6.61 14.00
N ILE A 135 -2.06 -7.31 13.18
CA ILE A 135 -2.17 -8.75 12.99
C ILE A 135 -0.90 -9.41 13.52
N LEU A 136 -1.04 -10.15 14.62
CA LEU A 136 0.05 -10.86 15.28
C LEU A 136 -0.22 -12.35 15.37
N GLY A 137 0.83 -13.13 15.61
CA GLY A 137 0.78 -14.58 15.59
C GLY A 137 2.14 -15.17 15.26
N GLY A 138 2.36 -16.42 15.66
CA GLY A 138 3.62 -17.12 15.42
C GLY A 138 3.99 -17.23 13.92
N PRO A 139 5.26 -17.47 13.59
CA PRO A 139 5.63 -17.84 12.22
C PRO A 139 4.82 -19.07 11.80
N GLY A 140 4.28 -19.07 10.57
CA GLY A 140 3.43 -20.17 10.07
C GLY A 140 1.94 -20.09 10.46
N ALA A 141 1.50 -19.11 11.27
CA ALA A 141 0.11 -19.00 11.71
C ALA A 141 -0.90 -18.60 10.61
N GLY A 142 -0.44 -18.31 9.39
CA GLY A 142 -1.34 -17.96 8.27
C GLY A 142 -1.73 -16.49 8.16
N LYS A 143 -1.10 -15.59 8.95
CA LYS A 143 -1.33 -14.12 8.94
C LYS A 143 -1.38 -13.53 7.53
N GLY A 144 -0.28 -13.63 6.79
CA GLY A 144 -0.19 -13.06 5.44
C GLY A 144 -1.22 -13.62 4.47
N THR A 145 -1.64 -14.88 4.62
CA THR A 145 -2.72 -15.47 3.80
C THR A 145 -4.07 -14.80 4.10
N MET A 146 -4.39 -14.60 5.38
CA MET A 146 -5.65 -13.94 5.78
C MET A 146 -5.64 -12.45 5.45
N CYS A 147 -4.50 -11.77 5.59
CA CYS A 147 -4.37 -10.38 5.18
C CYS A 147 -4.50 -10.21 3.65
N GLU A 148 -3.94 -11.13 2.85
CA GLU A 148 -4.11 -11.08 1.39
C GLU A 148 -5.56 -11.37 0.99
N LEU A 149 -6.23 -12.32 1.66
CA LEU A 149 -7.66 -12.58 1.46
C LEU A 149 -8.50 -11.32 1.77
N ALA A 150 -8.24 -10.67 2.90
CA ALA A 150 -8.91 -9.41 3.26
C ALA A 150 -8.64 -8.30 2.22
N LYS A 151 -7.44 -8.24 1.64
CA LYS A 151 -7.12 -7.30 0.56
C LYS A 151 -7.88 -7.60 -0.74
N ILE A 152 -7.89 -8.84 -1.23
CA ILE A 152 -8.51 -9.14 -2.53
C ILE A 152 -10.04 -9.24 -2.47
N GLN A 153 -10.60 -9.64 -1.31
CA GLN A 153 -12.04 -9.79 -1.12
C GLN A 153 -12.69 -8.56 -0.50
N LEU A 154 -12.12 -8.08 0.61
CA LEU A 154 -12.71 -7.02 1.44
C LEU A 154 -12.10 -5.64 1.12
N GLY A 155 -11.02 -5.61 0.32
CA GLY A 155 -10.26 -4.43 -0.10
C GLY A 155 -9.75 -3.55 1.05
N TRP A 156 -9.33 -4.23 2.11
CA TRP A 156 -8.42 -3.67 3.11
C TRP A 156 -7.01 -3.53 2.52
N THR A 157 -6.20 -2.65 3.06
CA THR A 157 -4.77 -2.57 2.72
C THR A 157 -3.99 -3.49 3.64
N HIS A 158 -3.22 -4.41 3.06
CA HIS A 158 -2.27 -5.24 3.80
C HIS A 158 -0.88 -4.60 3.77
N LEU A 159 -0.34 -4.26 4.94
CA LEU A 159 1.05 -3.81 5.11
C LEU A 159 1.81 -4.81 5.98
N SER A 160 2.82 -5.46 5.43
CA SER A 160 3.73 -6.31 6.21
C SER A 160 5.03 -5.58 6.51
N THR A 161 5.45 -5.53 7.78
CA THR A 161 6.75 -4.94 8.15
C THR A 161 7.91 -5.63 7.45
N GLY A 162 7.83 -6.95 7.25
CA GLY A 162 8.85 -7.70 6.53
C GLY A 162 8.92 -7.33 5.04
N ASP A 163 7.78 -7.09 4.39
CA ASP A 163 7.75 -6.66 2.98
C ASP A 163 8.24 -5.23 2.82
N LEU A 164 7.88 -4.32 3.75
CA LEU A 164 8.36 -2.94 3.75
C LEU A 164 9.90 -2.87 3.87
N LEU A 165 10.48 -3.63 4.81
CA LEU A 165 11.94 -3.70 4.96
C LEU A 165 12.63 -4.27 3.71
N ARG A 166 12.07 -5.32 3.09
CA ARG A 166 12.60 -5.87 1.83
C ARG A 166 12.49 -4.89 0.67
N ALA A 167 11.40 -4.14 0.60
CA ALA A 167 11.21 -3.10 -0.41
C ALA A 167 12.25 -1.98 -0.24
N GLU A 168 12.51 -1.55 0.99
CA GLU A 168 13.54 -0.55 1.30
C GLU A 168 14.94 -1.03 0.90
N LEU A 169 15.28 -2.29 1.21
CA LEU A 169 16.55 -2.91 0.79
C LEU A 169 16.71 -2.95 -0.73
N LYS A 170 15.61 -3.16 -1.47
CA LYS A 170 15.61 -3.19 -2.94
C LYS A 170 15.71 -1.78 -3.54
N ALA A 171 15.09 -0.79 -2.88
CA ALA A 171 15.14 0.60 -3.30
C ALA A 171 16.53 1.22 -3.11
N GLY A 172 17.32 0.73 -2.14
CA GLY A 172 18.70 1.16 -1.91
C GLY A 172 18.82 2.48 -1.16
N GLY A 173 17.88 2.76 -0.24
CA GLY A 173 17.87 3.97 0.60
C GLY A 173 19.01 4.02 1.64
N PRO A 174 19.17 5.15 2.34
CA PRO A 174 20.27 5.37 3.30
C PRO A 174 20.26 4.38 4.48
N ALA A 175 19.09 3.86 4.86
CA ALA A 175 18.96 2.86 5.92
C ALA A 175 19.32 1.43 5.48
N THR A 176 19.55 1.18 4.18
CA THR A 176 19.73 -0.17 3.61
C THR A 176 20.86 -0.95 4.27
N ALA A 177 22.01 -0.33 4.52
CA ALA A 177 23.16 -1.01 5.12
C ALA A 177 22.84 -1.50 6.53
N LEU A 178 22.20 -0.64 7.32
CA LEU A 178 21.77 -0.96 8.68
C LEU A 178 20.67 -2.03 8.68
N ILE A 179 19.64 -1.88 7.85
CA ILE A 179 18.55 -2.87 7.74
C ILE A 179 19.12 -4.25 7.38
N ARG A 180 20.08 -4.31 6.45
CA ARG A 180 20.70 -5.57 6.02
C ARG A 180 21.46 -6.25 7.16
N GLU A 181 22.24 -5.49 7.93
CA GLU A 181 22.97 -6.01 9.10
C GLU A 181 22.05 -6.72 10.09
N TYR A 182 20.91 -6.09 10.44
CA TYR A 182 19.96 -6.67 11.39
C TYR A 182 19.22 -7.89 10.82
N ILE A 183 18.80 -7.83 9.55
CA ILE A 183 18.09 -8.94 8.89
C ILE A 183 18.99 -10.15 8.74
N ASP A 184 20.23 -9.98 8.26
CA ASP A 184 21.18 -11.08 8.07
C ASP A 184 21.56 -11.73 9.42
N ALA A 185 21.56 -10.94 10.50
CA ALA A 185 21.77 -11.43 11.87
C ALA A 185 20.52 -12.04 12.53
N GLY A 186 19.37 -12.06 11.85
CA GLY A 186 18.10 -12.55 12.42
C GLY A 186 17.55 -11.72 13.58
N LYS A 187 18.01 -10.47 13.72
CA LYS A 187 17.60 -9.54 14.78
C LYS A 187 16.46 -8.62 14.33
N LEU A 188 15.78 -8.00 15.28
CA LEU A 188 14.80 -6.96 14.99
C LEU A 188 15.51 -5.68 14.55
N VAL A 189 15.07 -5.12 13.41
CA VAL A 189 15.48 -3.81 12.91
C VAL A 189 15.03 -2.72 13.90
N PRO A 190 15.80 -1.64 14.11
CA PRO A 190 15.41 -0.53 14.99
C PRO A 190 13.98 -0.03 14.77
N ASP A 191 13.29 0.24 15.87
CA ASP A 191 11.86 0.52 15.91
C ASP A 191 11.48 1.78 15.12
N GLU A 192 12.35 2.79 15.14
CA GLU A 192 12.17 4.06 14.40
C GLU A 192 12.10 3.85 12.89
N ILE A 193 12.90 2.92 12.36
CA ILE A 193 12.90 2.61 10.93
C ILE A 193 11.58 1.93 10.56
N VAL A 194 11.15 0.94 11.36
CA VAL A 194 9.93 0.18 11.10
C VAL A 194 8.69 1.08 11.15
N VAL A 195 8.56 1.91 12.20
CA VAL A 195 7.42 2.82 12.35
C VAL A 195 7.44 3.93 11.30
N GLY A 196 8.62 4.44 10.93
CA GLY A 196 8.76 5.41 9.83
C GLY A 196 8.26 4.85 8.50
N LEU A 197 8.72 3.65 8.13
CA LEU A 197 8.27 2.97 6.91
C LEU A 197 6.75 2.69 6.92
N LEU A 198 6.20 2.31 8.07
CA LEU A 198 4.76 2.11 8.22
C LEU A 198 3.98 3.41 8.04
N LYS A 199 4.41 4.51 8.67
CA LYS A 199 3.80 5.82 8.54
C LYS A 199 3.77 6.25 7.07
N ASP A 200 4.90 6.17 6.38
CA ASP A 200 5.01 6.58 4.98
C ASP A 200 4.13 5.71 4.07
N ALA A 201 4.09 4.40 4.30
CA ALA A 201 3.23 3.49 3.56
C ALA A 201 1.73 3.75 3.79
N ILE A 202 1.32 4.03 5.03
CA ILE A 202 -0.07 4.38 5.37
C ILE A 202 -0.45 5.70 4.71
N GLU A 203 0.34 6.76 4.89
CA GLU A 203 0.06 8.07 4.31
C GLU A 203 0.00 8.02 2.78
N MET A 204 0.97 7.36 2.14
CA MET A 204 0.98 7.18 0.69
C MET A 204 -0.27 6.44 0.21
N THR A 205 -0.67 5.36 0.90
CA THR A 205 -1.86 4.58 0.52
C THR A 205 -3.13 5.40 0.65
N ILE A 206 -3.34 6.09 1.79
CA ILE A 206 -4.51 6.94 1.99
C ILE A 206 -4.58 7.99 0.87
N ARG A 207 -3.45 8.66 0.60
CA ARG A 207 -3.42 9.74 -0.37
C ARG A 207 -3.65 9.24 -1.80
N THR A 208 -3.10 8.11 -2.20
CA THR A 208 -3.18 7.62 -3.59
C THR A 208 -4.40 6.76 -3.88
N THR A 209 -4.91 6.04 -2.89
CA THR A 209 -6.00 5.07 -3.07
C THR A 209 -7.30 5.45 -2.36
N GLY A 210 -7.25 6.43 -1.46
CA GLY A 210 -8.39 6.82 -0.63
C GLY A 210 -8.68 5.84 0.50
N ASN A 211 -8.00 4.69 0.52
CA ASN A 211 -8.27 3.62 1.46
C ASN A 211 -7.71 3.97 2.84
N VAL A 212 -8.60 3.94 3.84
CA VAL A 212 -8.28 4.23 5.24
C VAL A 212 -8.24 2.97 6.10
N ASN A 213 -8.55 1.79 5.57
CA ASN A 213 -8.61 0.54 6.33
C ASN A 213 -7.33 -0.28 6.14
N PHE A 214 -6.58 -0.50 7.24
CA PHE A 214 -5.26 -1.14 7.22
C PHE A 214 -5.17 -2.35 8.14
N LEU A 215 -4.60 -3.43 7.61
CA LEU A 215 -4.10 -4.58 8.35
C LEU A 215 -2.58 -4.52 8.38
N ILE A 216 -2.00 -4.39 9.57
CA ILE A 216 -0.55 -4.33 9.73
C ILE A 216 -0.05 -5.69 10.25
N ASP A 217 0.56 -6.48 9.36
CA ASP A 217 1.07 -7.82 9.67
C ASP A 217 2.48 -7.77 10.28
N GLY A 218 2.60 -8.33 11.48
CA GLY A 218 3.88 -8.53 12.15
C GLY A 218 4.41 -7.28 12.87
N PHE A 219 3.50 -6.41 13.32
CA PHE A 219 3.75 -5.25 14.18
C PHE A 219 2.57 -5.09 15.16
N PRO A 220 2.79 -4.63 16.41
CA PRO A 220 4.09 -4.45 17.09
C PRO A 220 4.74 -5.79 17.48
N ARG A 221 6.08 -5.86 17.58
CA ARG A 221 6.81 -7.06 18.03
C ARG A 221 7.36 -6.96 19.44
N CYS A 222 7.52 -5.74 19.96
CA CYS A 222 8.01 -5.44 21.30
C CYS A 222 7.39 -4.12 21.81
N PHE A 223 7.63 -3.76 23.08
CA PHE A 223 7.08 -2.53 23.66
C PHE A 223 7.74 -1.27 23.07
N GLY A 224 9.00 -1.35 22.65
CA GLY A 224 9.70 -0.26 21.97
C GLY A 224 8.99 0.17 20.68
N ASN A 225 8.47 -0.79 19.90
CA ASN A 225 7.60 -0.48 18.75
C ASN A 225 6.40 0.37 19.13
N MET A 226 5.76 0.09 20.28
CA MET A 226 4.60 0.83 20.75
C MET A 226 4.98 2.24 21.20
N ASP A 227 6.10 2.41 21.89
CA ASP A 227 6.56 3.74 22.31
C ASP A 227 6.85 4.65 21.11
N VAL A 228 7.51 4.13 20.08
CA VAL A 228 7.75 4.86 18.83
C VAL A 228 6.45 5.08 18.06
N TRP A 229 5.56 4.08 17.99
CA TRP A 229 4.23 4.22 17.39
C TRP A 229 3.46 5.38 18.00
N TYR A 230 3.42 5.45 19.33
CA TYR A 230 2.77 6.50 20.07
C TYR A 230 3.40 7.88 19.86
N ALA A 231 4.72 7.95 19.71
CA ALA A 231 5.41 9.19 19.37
C ALA A 231 5.03 9.70 17.97
N VAL A 232 4.81 8.79 17.02
CA VAL A 232 4.50 9.13 15.62
C VAL A 232 3.01 9.38 15.38
N PHE A 233 2.14 8.53 15.90
CA PHE A 233 0.69 8.58 15.65
C PHE A 233 -0.11 9.30 16.74
N GLY A 234 0.51 9.54 17.91
CA GLY A 234 -0.06 10.21 19.08
C GLY A 234 -0.58 9.23 20.14
N ARG A 235 -0.25 9.49 21.42
CA ARG A 235 -0.75 8.72 22.59
C ARG A 235 -2.23 8.93 22.89
N GLU A 236 -2.79 10.06 22.47
CA GLU A 236 -4.18 10.42 22.75
C GLU A 236 -5.18 9.74 21.81
N LYS A 237 -4.70 9.02 20.79
CA LYS A 237 -5.54 8.18 19.94
C LYS A 237 -5.79 6.85 20.64
N ASP A 238 -6.99 6.31 20.42
CA ASP A 238 -7.33 4.97 20.88
C ASP A 238 -6.30 3.94 20.41
N LEU A 239 -5.90 3.06 21.33
CA LEU A 239 -5.07 1.91 21.00
C LEU A 239 -5.75 1.11 19.86
N PRO A 240 -5.05 0.88 18.74
CA PRO A 240 -5.58 0.08 17.64
C PRO A 240 -6.03 -1.30 18.09
N ARG A 241 -7.02 -1.89 17.42
CA ARG A 241 -7.40 -3.28 17.67
C ARG A 241 -6.29 -4.22 17.20
N MET A 242 -6.19 -5.38 17.84
CA MET A 242 -5.31 -6.48 17.46
C MET A 242 -6.13 -7.73 17.16
N ILE A 243 -5.79 -8.42 16.08
CA ILE A 243 -6.20 -9.80 15.86
C ILE A 243 -4.97 -10.68 16.08
N TYR A 244 -5.04 -11.54 17.08
CA TYR A 244 -4.00 -12.50 17.41
C TYR A 244 -4.35 -13.88 16.85
N PHE A 245 -3.52 -14.34 15.93
CA PHE A 245 -3.61 -15.68 15.36
C PHE A 245 -2.86 -16.64 16.28
N GLU A 246 -3.64 -17.33 17.09
CA GLU A 246 -3.15 -18.34 18.01
C GLU A 246 -3.10 -19.68 17.28
N CYS A 247 -2.01 -20.42 17.47
CA CYS A 247 -1.84 -21.74 16.89
C CYS A 247 -0.82 -22.53 17.72
N PRO A 248 -1.10 -23.80 18.03
CA PRO A 248 -0.14 -24.68 18.69
C PRO A 248 1.18 -24.81 17.90
N LEU A 249 2.30 -24.85 18.61
CA LEU A 249 3.65 -24.91 18.01
C LEU A 249 3.82 -26.11 17.08
N GLU A 250 3.21 -27.24 17.43
CA GLU A 250 3.26 -28.47 16.64
C GLU A 250 2.64 -28.26 15.25
N VAL A 251 1.52 -27.54 15.18
CA VAL A 251 0.82 -27.21 13.94
C VAL A 251 1.63 -26.19 13.13
N LEU A 252 2.19 -25.18 13.78
CA LEU A 252 3.06 -24.19 13.13
C LEU A 252 4.28 -24.85 12.48
N THR A 253 4.93 -25.76 13.21
CA THR A 253 6.10 -26.49 12.75
C THR A 253 5.79 -27.32 11.50
N GLN A 254 4.68 -28.05 11.50
CA GLN A 254 4.23 -28.82 10.33
C GLN A 254 3.97 -27.94 9.11
N ARG A 255 3.32 -26.78 9.30
CA ARG A 255 3.03 -25.82 8.21
C ARG A 255 4.30 -25.25 7.59
N ILE A 256 5.29 -24.92 8.42
CA ILE A 256 6.55 -24.35 7.96
C ILE A 256 7.38 -25.38 7.20
N LEU A 257 7.50 -26.62 7.72
CA LEU A 257 8.21 -27.70 7.04
C LEU A 257 7.59 -28.03 5.67
N GLY A 258 6.24 -28.02 5.59
CA GLY A 258 5.54 -28.16 4.31
C GLY A 258 5.82 -26.99 3.35
N ARG A 259 6.00 -25.77 3.86
CA ARG A 259 6.27 -24.58 3.05
C ARG A 259 7.70 -24.57 2.48
N ALA A 260 8.70 -24.97 3.26
CA ALA A 260 10.11 -25.02 2.85
C ALA A 260 10.35 -25.91 1.62
N GLN A 261 9.44 -26.87 1.35
CA GLN A 261 9.47 -27.70 0.14
C GLN A 261 9.09 -26.92 -1.14
N TYR A 262 8.44 -25.76 -1.02
CA TYR A 262 7.88 -25.00 -2.15
C TYR A 262 8.28 -23.52 -2.18
N SER A 263 8.63 -22.89 -1.06
CA SER A 263 9.14 -21.51 -1.01
C SER A 263 10.66 -21.51 -1.10
N GLY A 264 11.21 -21.04 -2.24
CA GLY A 264 12.63 -20.75 -2.39
C GLY A 264 13.12 -19.54 -1.57
N ARG A 265 12.62 -19.36 -0.34
CA ARG A 265 13.13 -18.37 0.61
C ARG A 265 14.39 -18.95 1.25
N SER A 266 15.50 -18.21 1.17
CA SER A 266 16.79 -18.56 1.76
C SER A 266 16.75 -18.73 3.28
N ASP A 267 15.71 -18.19 3.93
CA ASP A 267 15.65 -18.01 5.38
C ASP A 267 14.76 -19.07 6.07
N ASP A 268 14.18 -20.01 5.30
CA ASP A 268 13.31 -21.07 5.80
C ASP A 268 14.14 -22.31 6.23
N ASN A 269 15.06 -22.16 7.19
CA ASN A 269 15.71 -23.31 7.86
C ASN A 269 15.14 -23.53 9.27
N VAL A 270 15.16 -24.78 9.75
CA VAL A 270 14.50 -25.18 11.02
C VAL A 270 15.06 -24.40 12.22
N GLU A 271 16.36 -24.10 12.21
CA GLU A 271 17.05 -23.39 13.29
C GLU A 271 16.60 -21.93 13.39
N ALA A 272 16.54 -21.21 12.26
CA ALA A 272 16.02 -19.85 12.19
C ALA A 272 14.55 -19.78 12.62
N MET A 273 13.77 -20.84 12.41
CA MET A 273 12.37 -20.89 12.82
C MET A 273 12.20 -21.03 14.32
N THR A 274 13.00 -21.89 14.96
CA THR A 274 13.03 -22.00 16.42
C THR A 274 13.39 -20.65 17.04
N THR A 275 14.45 -20.00 16.58
CA THR A 275 14.86 -18.67 17.06
C THR A 275 13.74 -17.63 16.90
N ARG A 276 13.02 -17.65 15.78
CA ARG A 276 11.89 -16.73 15.54
C ARG A 276 10.69 -17.02 16.43
N PHE A 277 10.44 -18.29 16.77
CA PHE A 277 9.39 -18.65 17.69
C PHE A 277 9.75 -18.27 19.14
N GLU A 278 11.01 -18.48 19.53
CA GLU A 278 11.53 -18.06 20.84
C GLU A 278 11.46 -16.54 21.01
N SER A 279 11.93 -15.76 20.03
CA SER A 279 11.80 -14.30 20.05
C SER A 279 10.32 -13.87 20.08
N PHE A 280 9.44 -14.54 19.34
CA PHE A 280 7.99 -14.29 19.43
C PHE A 280 7.45 -14.52 20.85
N GLN A 281 7.88 -15.59 21.53
CA GLN A 281 7.47 -15.88 22.90
C GLN A 281 7.99 -14.86 23.91
N ILE A 282 9.26 -14.46 23.79
CA ILE A 282 9.92 -13.58 24.75
C ILE A 282 9.48 -12.13 24.57
N GLU A 283 9.37 -11.66 23.32
CA GLU A 283 9.20 -10.24 23.01
C GLU A 283 7.76 -9.88 22.63
N THR A 284 7.11 -10.74 21.83
CA THR A 284 5.80 -10.41 21.24
C THR A 284 4.62 -10.89 22.07
N LEU A 285 4.68 -12.06 22.74
CA LEU A 285 3.60 -12.51 23.62
C LEU A 285 3.27 -11.52 24.75
N PRO A 286 4.24 -10.88 25.44
CA PRO A 286 3.91 -9.87 26.45
C PRO A 286 3.07 -8.71 25.92
N ILE A 287 3.28 -8.33 24.65
CA ILE A 287 2.47 -7.30 23.98
C ILE A 287 1.05 -7.81 23.73
N ILE A 288 0.91 -9.05 23.25
CA ILE A 288 -0.40 -9.66 23.02
C ILE A 288 -1.19 -9.72 24.33
N GLU A 289 -0.55 -10.12 25.43
CA GLU A 289 -1.18 -10.16 26.75
C GLU A 289 -1.56 -8.77 27.26
N HIS A 290 -0.75 -7.74 26.98
CA HIS A 290 -1.13 -6.35 27.25
C HIS A 290 -2.38 -5.94 26.47
N PHE A 291 -2.46 -6.21 25.16
CA PHE A 291 -3.65 -5.89 24.37
C PHE A 291 -4.89 -6.69 24.80
N LYS A 292 -4.73 -7.93 25.27
CA LYS A 292 -5.81 -8.72 25.87
C LYS A 292 -6.33 -8.10 27.17
N ALA A 293 -5.42 -7.65 28.04
CA ALA A 293 -5.79 -7.00 29.29
C ALA A 293 -6.57 -5.68 29.08
N GLU A 294 -6.29 -4.98 27.99
CA GLU A 294 -6.96 -3.74 27.58
C GLU A 294 -8.25 -3.97 26.75
N ASP A 295 -8.70 -5.21 26.57
CA ASP A 295 -9.86 -5.58 25.72
C ASP A 295 -9.73 -5.08 24.26
N LYS A 296 -8.47 -5.01 23.77
CA LYS A 296 -8.13 -4.59 22.41
C LYS A 296 -7.63 -5.75 21.54
N CYS A 297 -7.68 -6.99 22.03
CA CYS A 297 -7.21 -8.18 21.32
C CYS A 297 -8.32 -9.19 21.08
N VAL A 298 -8.54 -9.54 19.81
CA VAL A 298 -9.38 -10.67 19.42
C VAL A 298 -8.48 -11.84 19.07
N GLN A 299 -8.63 -12.95 19.81
CA GLN A 299 -7.90 -14.18 19.52
C GLN A 299 -8.68 -15.05 18.53
N ILE A 300 -8.00 -15.51 17.48
CA ILE A 300 -8.52 -16.44 16.48
C ILE A 300 -7.65 -17.69 16.51
N ASP A 301 -8.27 -18.84 16.80
CA ASP A 301 -7.62 -20.14 16.67
C ASP A 301 -7.44 -20.48 15.18
N THR A 302 -6.19 -20.52 14.76
CA THR A 302 -5.79 -20.79 13.38
C THR A 302 -5.40 -22.23 13.14
N SER A 303 -5.57 -23.14 14.11
CA SER A 303 -5.39 -24.59 13.92
C SER A 303 -6.48 -25.22 13.05
N GLN A 304 -7.64 -24.55 12.95
CA GLN A 304 -8.77 -24.90 12.09
C GLN A 304 -8.45 -24.79 10.59
N ASP A 305 -9.39 -25.20 9.74
CA ASP A 305 -9.24 -25.07 8.29
C ASP A 305 -9.26 -23.60 7.83
N ARG A 306 -8.68 -23.34 6.66
CA ARG A 306 -8.54 -21.96 6.16
C ARG A 306 -9.88 -21.25 5.94
N PRO A 307 -10.93 -21.92 5.41
CA PRO A 307 -12.25 -21.30 5.29
C PRO A 307 -12.85 -20.86 6.64
N ALA A 308 -12.80 -21.68 7.69
CA ALA A 308 -13.33 -21.28 9.00
C ALA A 308 -12.56 -20.10 9.59
N VAL A 309 -11.22 -20.12 9.51
CA VAL A 309 -10.38 -19.00 9.96
C VAL A 309 -10.69 -17.72 9.18
N TYR A 310 -10.88 -17.82 7.87
CA TYR A 310 -11.24 -16.67 7.04
C TYR A 310 -12.59 -16.08 7.43
N GLU A 311 -13.60 -16.91 7.73
CA GLU A 311 -14.91 -16.42 8.19
C GLU A 311 -14.81 -15.67 9.52
N LEU A 312 -13.99 -16.15 10.46
CA LEU A 312 -13.74 -15.45 11.72
C LEU A 312 -13.07 -14.09 11.48
N VAL A 313 -12.06 -14.03 10.63
CA VAL A 313 -11.39 -12.77 10.26
C VAL A 313 -12.38 -11.84 9.56
N ARG A 314 -13.15 -12.35 8.59
CA ARG A 314 -14.17 -11.59 7.85
C ARG A 314 -15.19 -10.96 8.80
N ALA A 315 -15.62 -11.68 9.83
CA ALA A 315 -16.54 -11.15 10.85
C ALA A 315 -15.94 -9.97 11.63
N GLN A 316 -14.64 -10.02 11.98
CA GLN A 316 -13.96 -8.92 12.68
C GLN A 316 -13.78 -7.66 11.82
N LEU A 317 -13.73 -7.82 10.50
CA LEU A 317 -13.56 -6.72 9.56
C LEU A 317 -14.89 -6.15 9.04
N ALA A 318 -16.01 -6.81 9.34
CA ALA A 318 -17.32 -6.50 8.78
C ALA A 318 -17.76 -5.05 9.05
N GLU A 319 -17.54 -4.55 10.27
CA GLU A 319 -17.93 -3.20 10.71
C GLU A 319 -17.43 -2.08 9.79
N HIS A 320 -16.24 -2.23 9.21
CA HIS A 320 -15.61 -1.22 8.35
C HIS A 320 -15.50 -1.67 6.89
N THR A 321 -16.16 -2.77 6.51
CA THR A 321 -16.16 -3.28 5.15
C THR A 321 -17.52 -2.99 4.50
N PRO A 322 -17.56 -2.39 3.30
CA PRO A 322 -18.83 -2.15 2.60
C PRO A 322 -19.60 -3.44 2.33
N ASP A 323 -20.93 -3.40 2.47
CA ASP A 323 -21.82 -4.57 2.27
C ASP A 323 -21.62 -5.25 0.92
N GLU A 324 -21.36 -4.48 -0.14
CA GLU A 324 -21.08 -5.02 -1.48
C GLU A 324 -19.85 -5.93 -1.47
N ARG A 325 -18.81 -5.58 -0.72
CA ARG A 325 -17.60 -6.41 -0.59
C ARG A 325 -17.83 -7.61 0.32
N MET A 326 -18.65 -7.44 1.37
CA MET A 326 -19.02 -8.55 2.27
C MET A 326 -19.86 -9.63 1.57
N ALA A 327 -20.72 -9.23 0.63
CA ALA A 327 -21.61 -10.12 -0.12
C ALA A 327 -20.98 -10.70 -1.40
N ARG A 328 -19.76 -10.26 -1.76
CA ARG A 328 -19.10 -10.69 -3.00
C ARG A 328 -18.74 -12.19 -2.93
N PRO A 329 -18.97 -12.96 -4.02
CA PRO A 329 -18.47 -14.33 -4.10
C PRO A 329 -16.93 -14.35 -4.13
N LEU A 330 -16.34 -15.44 -3.62
CA LEU A 330 -14.89 -15.63 -3.63
C LEU A 330 -14.35 -15.52 -5.07
N SER A 331 -13.21 -14.83 -5.21
CA SER A 331 -12.45 -14.82 -6.46
C SER A 331 -11.69 -16.13 -6.61
N GLU A 332 -11.32 -16.50 -7.83
CA GLU A 332 -10.47 -17.67 -8.09
C GLU A 332 -9.18 -17.64 -7.25
N GLU A 333 -8.55 -16.48 -7.11
CA GLU A 333 -7.37 -16.29 -6.26
C GLU A 333 -7.67 -16.56 -4.77
N ALA A 334 -8.83 -16.13 -4.28
CA ALA A 334 -9.23 -16.42 -2.90
C ALA A 334 -9.55 -17.91 -2.70
N GLU A 335 -10.20 -18.57 -3.66
CA GLU A 335 -10.44 -20.01 -3.62
C GLU A 335 -9.11 -20.79 -3.53
N ILE A 336 -8.08 -20.35 -4.27
CA ILE A 336 -6.75 -20.95 -4.23
C ILE A 336 -6.09 -20.73 -2.85
N LEU A 337 -6.11 -19.50 -2.33
CA LEU A 337 -5.54 -19.18 -1.01
C LEU A 337 -6.23 -19.96 0.12
N LEU A 338 -7.54 -20.16 0.02
CA LEU A 338 -8.34 -20.96 0.95
C LEU A 338 -8.16 -22.48 0.78
N GLY A 339 -7.47 -22.92 -0.28
CA GLY A 339 -7.28 -24.34 -0.58
C GLY A 339 -8.53 -25.04 -1.14
N LEU A 340 -9.54 -24.27 -1.55
CA LEU A 340 -10.75 -24.77 -2.21
C LEU A 340 -10.50 -25.12 -3.69
N ARG A 341 -9.41 -24.58 -4.25
CA ARG A 341 -9.00 -24.77 -5.64
C ARG A 341 -7.49 -25.02 -5.71
N PRO A 342 -7.00 -25.93 -6.58
CA PRO A 342 -5.57 -26.15 -6.76
C PRO A 342 -4.90 -24.96 -7.44
N TYR A 343 -3.60 -24.76 -7.17
CA TYR A 343 -2.79 -23.79 -7.92
C TYR A 343 -2.76 -24.15 -9.41
N PRO A 344 -2.81 -23.15 -10.32
CA PRO A 344 -2.62 -23.39 -11.73
C PRO A 344 -1.28 -24.12 -11.95
N ARG A 345 -1.29 -25.20 -12.73
CA ARG A 345 -0.03 -25.82 -13.16
C ARG A 345 0.73 -24.79 -13.99
N LYS A 346 2.01 -24.52 -13.66
CA LYS A 346 2.88 -23.71 -14.52
C LYS A 346 2.88 -24.35 -15.92
N ALA A 347 2.48 -23.57 -16.92
CA ALA A 347 2.48 -23.97 -18.33
C ALA A 347 3.91 -24.15 -18.84
#